data_AF-A0A8E0RWT2-F1
#
_entry.id   AF-A0A8E0RWT2-F1
#
_cell.length_a   1.000
_cell.length_b   1.000
_cell.length_c   1.000
_cell.angle_alpha   90.00
_cell.angle_beta   90.00
_cell.angle_gamma   90.00
#
_symmetry.space_group_name_H-M   'P 1'
#
loop_
_entity.id
_entity.type
_entity.pdbx_description
1 polymer ?
#
loop_
_entity_poly.entity_id
_entity_poly.type
_entity_poly.pdbx_seq_one_letter_code
_entity_poly.pdbx_strand_id
1 'polypeptide(L)'
;FIRNLNLIRAKVPILKFRDTLAGVDCDLNVNNVVGIYNTHLLAMYTKIDWRVRPLGMFVKYWAQRMDIHDGSRGRLSTYPLLLMLIHYLQAACTPPILPNLQAKFPKIFNYACPLAELDMRLELPWAELRSNNPASLAELFVGFIHYYTNEFDFSRWAVSVRNGAPLPIDMAIRRLPPHEQAHTARSFKVFVEGRTPGQVSSIMTAPSRGLQMVSNGPLIPPGAPLSFASAQPNISSSLYMEALSLTIWQFYTRTRQSKAKYAKKVHLRNALLEVVSGVFKHAGLFIVGSSMNGFGSDQSDMDMCLTVTSQYLQQKKEAFAVLSQLLPPLRNCSKYNI
;
A
#
# COMPACT_ATOMS: atom_id res chain seq x y z
N PHE A 1 -11.46 23.29 14.24
CA PHE A 1 -11.76 21.95 13.64
C PHE A 1 -10.74 20.85 13.96
N ILE A 2 -9.46 21.13 14.21
CA ILE A 2 -8.47 20.08 14.54
C ILE A 2 -8.63 19.64 16.00
N ARG A 3 -8.69 18.32 16.26
CA ARG A 3 -8.71 17.73 17.61
C ARG A 3 -7.62 16.68 17.79
N ASN A 4 -7.30 16.35 19.04
CA ASN A 4 -6.38 15.26 19.42
C ASN A 4 -4.99 15.38 18.76
N LEU A 5 -4.45 16.60 18.69
CA LEU A 5 -3.15 16.87 18.06
C LEU A 5 -2.00 16.28 18.91
N ASN A 6 -1.36 15.24 18.39
CA ASN A 6 -0.32 14.47 19.08
C ASN A 6 0.90 14.23 18.17
N LEU A 7 2.10 14.59 18.64
CA LEU A 7 3.35 14.38 17.93
C LEU A 7 4.03 13.10 18.43
N ILE A 8 4.17 12.11 17.55
CA ILE A 8 4.72 10.79 17.87
C ILE A 8 6.19 10.70 17.47
N ARG A 9 7.03 10.25 18.41
CA ARG A 9 8.44 9.91 18.16
C ARG A 9 8.56 8.48 17.63
N ALA A 10 9.02 8.32 16.40
CA ALA A 10 9.29 7.03 15.75
C ALA A 10 10.44 7.16 14.74
N LYS A 11 10.76 6.08 14.00
CA LYS A 11 11.78 6.12 12.90
C LYS A 11 11.44 7.22 11.89
N VAL A 12 10.16 7.37 11.57
CA VAL A 12 9.58 8.50 10.84
C VAL A 12 8.61 9.19 11.80
N PRO A 13 8.91 10.39 12.31
CA PRO A 13 8.01 11.16 13.16
C PRO A 13 6.69 11.47 12.45
N ILE A 14 5.58 11.36 13.19
CA ILE A 14 4.23 11.58 12.66
C ILE A 14 3.47 12.51 13.60
N LEU A 15 2.85 13.55 13.05
CA LEU A 15 1.88 14.38 13.74
C LEU A 15 0.47 13.85 13.46
N LYS A 16 -0.16 13.26 14.47
CA LYS A 16 -1.51 12.71 14.40
C LYS A 16 -2.54 13.72 14.88
N PHE A 17 -3.68 13.78 14.21
CA PHE A 17 -4.83 14.58 14.64
C PHE A 17 -6.11 14.11 13.96
N ARG A 18 -7.26 14.59 14.44
CA ARG A 18 -8.56 14.36 13.82
C ARG A 18 -9.12 15.67 13.30
N ASP A 19 -9.56 15.69 12.04
CA ASP A 19 -10.38 16.78 11.52
C ASP A 19 -11.86 16.49 11.76
N THR A 20 -12.53 17.39 12.47
CA THR A 20 -13.97 17.26 12.77
C THR A 20 -14.86 17.59 11.58
N LEU A 21 -14.40 18.38 10.60
CA LEU A 21 -15.22 18.79 9.44
C LEU A 21 -15.34 17.65 8.41
N ALA A 22 -14.22 17.06 8.02
CA ALA A 22 -14.20 15.89 7.16
C ALA A 22 -14.49 14.59 7.91
N GLY A 23 -14.37 14.58 9.25
CA GLY A 23 -14.55 13.38 10.09
C GLY A 23 -13.52 12.31 9.71
N VAL A 24 -12.25 12.68 9.69
CA VAL A 24 -11.12 11.81 9.32
C VAL A 24 -9.97 11.96 10.29
N ASP A 25 -9.35 10.84 10.63
CA ASP A 25 -8.07 10.84 11.33
C ASP A 25 -6.95 11.08 10.32
N CYS A 26 -5.93 11.82 10.71
CA CYS A 26 -4.88 12.35 9.86
C CYS A 26 -3.49 12.02 10.43
N ASP A 27 -2.61 11.55 9.55
CA ASP A 27 -1.21 11.28 9.85
C ASP A 27 -0.34 12.18 8.96
N LEU A 28 0.36 13.16 9.56
CA LEU A 28 1.26 14.07 8.84
C LEU A 28 2.73 13.74 9.12
N ASN A 29 3.48 13.40 8.08
CA ASN A 29 4.94 13.24 8.14
C ASN A 29 5.67 14.34 7.36
N VAL A 30 6.99 14.41 7.49
CA VAL A 30 7.83 15.41 6.79
C VAL A 30 8.90 14.74 5.93
N ASN A 31 9.01 15.18 4.68
CA ASN A 31 10.02 14.78 3.70
C ASN A 31 10.12 13.25 3.47
N ASN A 32 9.08 12.47 3.81
CA ASN A 32 8.97 11.08 3.38
C ASN A 32 8.48 11.00 1.92
N VAL A 33 9.29 11.56 1.04
CA VAL A 33 9.05 11.67 -0.41
C VAL A 33 8.88 10.32 -1.10
N VAL A 34 9.50 9.26 -0.58
CA VAL A 34 9.32 7.88 -1.06
C VAL A 34 7.84 7.48 -0.99
N GLY A 35 7.13 7.88 0.07
CA GLY A 35 5.69 7.63 0.21
C GLY A 35 4.86 8.31 -0.89
N ILE A 36 5.30 9.46 -1.41
CA ILE A 36 4.62 10.16 -2.51
C ILE A 36 4.77 9.36 -3.81
N TYR A 37 6.00 8.99 -4.19
CA TYR A 37 6.25 8.20 -5.41
C TYR A 37 5.56 6.83 -5.37
N ASN A 38 5.58 6.15 -4.22
CA ASN A 38 4.92 4.85 -4.08
C ASN A 38 3.40 4.96 -4.15
N THR A 39 2.82 6.04 -3.62
CA THR A 39 1.40 6.33 -3.77
C THR A 39 1.03 6.52 -5.24
N HIS A 40 1.84 7.27 -5.99
CA HIS A 40 1.65 7.47 -7.43
C HIS A 40 1.77 6.16 -8.21
N LEU A 41 2.81 5.37 -7.97
CA LEU A 41 3.00 4.07 -8.61
C LEU A 41 1.81 3.13 -8.38
N LEU A 42 1.36 2.99 -7.12
CA LEU A 42 0.17 2.21 -6.79
C LEU A 42 -1.07 2.72 -7.52
N ALA A 43 -1.27 4.04 -7.57
CA ALA A 43 -2.40 4.63 -8.27
C ALA A 43 -2.38 4.27 -9.77
N MET A 44 -1.20 4.32 -10.42
CA MET A 44 -1.07 3.93 -11.82
C MET A 44 -1.40 2.46 -12.05
N TYR A 45 -1.00 1.55 -11.15
CA TYR A 45 -1.41 0.14 -11.23
C TYR A 45 -2.93 -0.04 -11.18
N THR A 46 -3.64 0.76 -10.37
CA THR A 46 -5.11 0.67 -10.30
C THR A 46 -5.85 1.13 -11.55
N LYS A 47 -5.17 1.87 -12.45
CA LYS A 47 -5.75 2.32 -13.73
C LYS A 47 -5.64 1.26 -14.83
N ILE A 48 -4.73 0.28 -14.69
CA ILE A 48 -4.46 -0.72 -15.73
C ILE A 48 -5.59 -1.74 -15.85
N ASP A 49 -6.05 -2.28 -14.72
CA ASP A 49 -7.09 -3.31 -14.69
C ASP A 49 -8.12 -3.02 -13.58
N TRP A 50 -9.40 -3.10 -13.94
CA TRP A 50 -10.51 -2.77 -13.06
C TRP A 50 -10.60 -3.70 -11.84
N ARG A 51 -10.08 -4.93 -11.93
CA ARG A 51 -10.10 -5.95 -10.86
C ARG A 51 -9.16 -5.61 -9.71
N VAL A 52 -8.14 -4.78 -9.94
CA VAL A 52 -7.10 -4.45 -8.95
C VAL A 52 -7.69 -3.79 -7.71
N ARG A 53 -8.59 -2.81 -7.89
CA ARG A 53 -9.15 -2.04 -6.76
C ARG A 53 -10.08 -2.89 -5.89
N PRO A 54 -11.05 -3.64 -6.45
CA PRO A 54 -11.84 -4.58 -5.67
C PRO A 54 -10.98 -5.61 -4.92
N LEU A 55 -10.00 -6.23 -5.60
CA LEU A 55 -9.11 -7.20 -4.97
C LEU A 55 -8.29 -6.59 -3.83
N GLY A 56 -7.67 -5.42 -4.04
CA GLY A 56 -6.85 -4.80 -3.01
C GLY A 56 -7.63 -4.40 -1.76
N MET A 57 -8.86 -3.89 -1.93
CA MET A 57 -9.74 -3.60 -0.80
C MET A 57 -10.20 -4.87 -0.09
N PHE A 58 -10.52 -5.93 -0.83
CA PHE A 58 -10.99 -7.18 -0.26
C PHE A 58 -9.87 -7.99 0.43
N VAL A 59 -8.67 -8.02 -0.13
CA VAL A 59 -7.47 -8.62 0.50
C VAL A 59 -7.16 -7.92 1.82
N LYS A 60 -7.23 -6.57 1.85
CA LYS A 60 -7.09 -5.81 3.11
C LYS A 60 -8.15 -6.25 4.12
N TYR A 61 -9.41 -6.30 3.71
CA TYR A 61 -10.51 -6.70 4.59
C TYR A 61 -10.36 -8.14 5.11
N TRP A 62 -10.00 -9.08 4.24
CA TRP A 62 -9.69 -10.46 4.61
C TRP A 62 -8.55 -10.53 5.64
N ALA A 63 -7.45 -9.81 5.40
CA ALA A 63 -6.31 -9.79 6.31
C ALA A 63 -6.67 -9.22 7.70
N GLN A 64 -7.56 -8.22 7.75
CA GLN A 64 -8.11 -7.69 8.99
C GLN A 64 -8.97 -8.73 9.73
N ARG A 65 -9.82 -9.47 9.00
CA ARG A 65 -10.67 -10.53 9.58
C ARG A 65 -9.88 -11.73 10.09
N MET A 66 -8.72 -12.00 9.50
CA MET A 66 -7.81 -13.07 9.92
C MET A 66 -6.82 -12.63 11.01
N ASP A 67 -6.93 -11.39 11.52
CA ASP A 67 -6.01 -10.82 12.52
C ASP A 67 -4.52 -10.87 12.11
N ILE A 68 -4.24 -10.80 10.80
CA ILE A 68 -2.88 -10.71 10.22
C ILE A 68 -2.55 -9.31 9.70
N HIS A 69 -3.47 -8.35 9.85
CA HIS A 69 -3.31 -6.94 9.52
C HIS A 69 -3.26 -6.10 10.80
N ASP A 70 -2.14 -5.40 11.02
CA ASP A 70 -1.92 -4.30 11.99
C ASP A 70 -0.40 -4.11 12.17
N GLY A 71 0.17 -3.13 11.46
CA GLY A 71 1.61 -2.84 11.53
C GLY A 71 2.10 -2.42 12.92
N SER A 72 1.23 -1.81 13.73
CA SER A 72 1.59 -1.38 15.09
C SER A 72 1.79 -2.55 16.05
N ARG A 73 1.11 -3.68 15.78
CA ARG A 73 1.25 -4.95 16.49
C ARG A 73 2.28 -5.88 15.84
N GLY A 74 3.10 -5.36 14.93
CA GLY A 74 4.12 -6.13 14.20
C GLY A 74 3.54 -7.02 13.10
N ARG A 75 2.31 -6.81 12.65
CA ARG A 75 1.72 -7.60 11.55
C ARG A 75 1.84 -6.89 10.21
N LEU A 76 1.26 -7.44 9.15
CA LEU A 76 1.30 -6.79 7.84
C LEU A 76 0.49 -5.49 7.89
N SER A 77 1.07 -4.39 7.42
CA SER A 77 0.30 -3.17 7.18
C SER A 77 -0.39 -3.26 5.81
N THR A 78 -1.21 -2.26 5.47
CA THR A 78 -1.91 -2.24 4.17
C THR A 78 -0.93 -2.24 2.99
N TYR A 79 0.21 -1.57 3.10
CA TYR A 79 1.10 -1.36 1.98
C TYR A 79 1.78 -2.67 1.49
N PRO A 80 2.40 -3.51 2.36
CA PRO A 80 2.93 -4.81 1.98
C PRO A 80 1.90 -5.74 1.38
N LEU A 81 0.67 -5.76 1.90
CA LEU A 81 -0.41 -6.57 1.33
C LEU A 81 -0.72 -6.17 -0.12
N LEU A 82 -0.73 -4.86 -0.40
CA LEU A 82 -0.94 -4.37 -1.77
C LEU A 82 0.24 -4.71 -2.68
N LEU A 83 1.47 -4.67 -2.18
CA LEU A 83 2.64 -5.11 -2.95
C LEU A 83 2.62 -6.61 -3.23
N MET A 84 2.22 -7.42 -2.26
CA MET A 84 2.01 -8.86 -2.44
C MET A 84 0.94 -9.13 -3.51
N LEU A 85 -0.17 -8.39 -3.49
CA LEU A 85 -1.21 -8.51 -4.52
C LEU A 85 -0.68 -8.12 -5.90
N ILE A 86 0.00 -6.97 -6.02
CA ILE A 86 0.56 -6.52 -7.31
C ILE A 86 1.57 -7.52 -7.84
N HIS A 87 2.47 -8.02 -6.99
CA HIS A 87 3.44 -9.06 -7.36
C HIS A 87 2.74 -10.33 -7.87
N TYR A 88 1.72 -10.82 -7.17
CA TYR A 88 0.94 -11.98 -7.60
C TYR A 88 0.33 -11.75 -9.00
N LEU A 89 -0.28 -10.58 -9.21
CA LEU A 89 -0.88 -10.20 -10.50
C LEU A 89 0.17 -9.99 -11.62
N GLN A 90 1.44 -9.74 -11.28
CA GLN A 90 2.55 -9.61 -12.23
C GLN A 90 3.21 -10.94 -12.57
N ALA A 91 3.42 -11.80 -11.57
CA ALA A 91 4.37 -12.91 -11.66
C ALA A 91 3.73 -14.31 -11.62
N ALA A 92 2.52 -14.43 -11.07
CA ALA A 92 1.86 -15.73 -10.87
C ALA A 92 0.67 -15.95 -11.82
N CYS A 93 -0.04 -14.88 -12.18
CA CYS A 93 -1.15 -14.99 -13.14
C CYS A 93 -0.63 -15.22 -14.57
N THR A 94 -1.26 -16.14 -15.30
CA THR A 94 -0.96 -16.40 -16.72
C THR A 94 -2.24 -16.26 -17.55
N PRO A 95 -2.31 -15.32 -18.52
CA PRO A 95 -1.36 -14.22 -18.75
C PRO A 95 -1.25 -13.26 -17.54
N PRO A 96 -0.13 -12.54 -17.34
CA PRO A 96 -0.01 -11.54 -16.29
C PRO A 96 -1.11 -10.49 -16.38
N ILE A 97 -1.68 -10.11 -15.24
CA ILE A 97 -2.72 -9.05 -15.19
C ILE A 97 -2.08 -7.67 -15.17
N LEU A 98 -0.98 -7.53 -14.44
CA LEU A 98 -0.25 -6.28 -14.33
C LEU A 98 1.13 -6.40 -14.99
N PRO A 99 1.57 -5.40 -15.75
CA PRO A 99 2.94 -5.33 -16.24
C PRO A 99 3.89 -4.82 -15.16
N ASN A 100 5.19 -4.83 -15.45
CA ASN A 100 6.17 -4.09 -14.66
C ASN A 100 6.25 -2.63 -15.14
N LEU A 101 5.55 -1.72 -14.47
CA LEU A 101 5.53 -0.29 -14.82
C LEU A 101 6.92 0.36 -14.70
N GLN A 102 7.70 -0.03 -13.71
CA GLN A 102 9.03 0.54 -13.48
C GLN A 102 10.04 0.12 -14.56
N ALA A 103 9.90 -1.09 -15.10
CA ALA A 103 10.70 -1.54 -16.24
C ALA A 103 10.23 -0.90 -17.57
N LYS A 104 8.90 -0.77 -17.78
CA LYS A 104 8.35 -0.19 -19.01
C LYS A 104 8.54 1.33 -19.10
N PHE A 105 8.43 2.04 -17.98
CA PHE A 105 8.51 3.51 -17.93
C PHE A 105 9.50 3.98 -16.86
N PRO A 106 10.79 3.65 -16.99
CA PRO A 106 11.78 3.90 -15.96
C PRO A 106 11.98 5.39 -15.68
N LYS A 107 11.72 6.29 -16.65
CA LYS A 107 11.81 7.75 -16.45
C LYS A 107 10.68 8.30 -15.57
N ILE A 108 9.51 7.66 -15.59
CA ILE A 108 8.31 8.09 -14.88
C ILE A 108 8.33 7.50 -13.46
N PHE A 109 8.61 6.21 -13.33
CA PHE A 109 8.53 5.47 -12.06
C PHE A 109 9.90 5.22 -11.43
N ASN A 110 10.77 6.24 -11.49
CA ASN A 110 11.97 6.33 -10.68
C ASN A 110 11.83 7.44 -9.64
N TYR A 111 12.69 7.38 -8.62
CA TYR A 111 12.71 8.39 -7.56
C TYR A 111 13.56 9.63 -7.89
N ALA A 112 14.12 9.71 -9.10
CA ALA A 112 14.86 10.86 -9.61
C ALA A 112 13.93 11.88 -10.32
N CYS A 113 12.72 11.47 -10.73
CA CYS A 113 11.69 12.35 -11.26
C CYS A 113 11.37 13.46 -10.23
N PRO A 114 11.48 14.75 -10.59
CA PRO A 114 11.15 15.84 -9.67
C PRO A 114 9.70 15.74 -9.19
N LEU A 115 9.45 16.03 -7.91
CA LEU A 115 8.10 15.98 -7.35
C LEU A 115 7.10 16.90 -8.07
N ALA A 116 7.58 18.00 -8.67
CA ALA A 116 6.75 18.92 -9.45
C ALA A 116 6.22 18.30 -10.75
N GLU A 117 6.90 17.28 -11.29
CA GLU A 117 6.51 16.58 -12.52
C GLU A 117 5.62 15.35 -12.23
N LEU A 118 5.40 15.03 -10.96
CA LEU A 118 4.61 13.86 -10.56
C LEU A 118 3.10 14.14 -10.68
N ASP A 119 2.50 13.69 -11.78
CA ASP A 119 1.07 13.87 -12.04
C ASP A 119 0.23 12.61 -11.75
N MET A 120 -0.74 12.73 -10.85
CA MET A 120 -1.73 11.67 -10.55
C MET A 120 -2.76 11.45 -11.67
N ARG A 121 -2.87 12.41 -12.59
CA ARG A 121 -3.72 12.37 -13.78
C ARG A 121 -2.97 11.90 -15.03
N LEU A 122 -1.70 11.50 -14.88
CA LEU A 122 -0.92 10.93 -15.95
C LEU A 122 -1.71 9.81 -16.66
N GLU A 123 -1.76 9.92 -17.98
CA GLU A 123 -2.34 8.94 -18.91
C GLU A 123 -1.20 8.16 -19.57
N LEU A 124 -1.27 6.83 -19.46
CA LEU A 124 -0.37 5.89 -20.12
C LEU A 124 -1.14 5.19 -21.25
N PRO A 125 -0.48 4.43 -22.15
CA PRO A 125 -1.18 3.63 -23.16
C PRO A 125 -1.97 2.47 -22.51
N TRP A 126 -3.08 2.78 -21.84
CA TRP A 126 -3.85 1.82 -21.01
C TRP A 126 -4.35 0.63 -21.80
N ALA A 127 -4.75 0.85 -23.06
CA ALA A 127 -5.21 -0.22 -23.94
C ALA A 127 -4.11 -1.26 -24.20
N GLU A 128 -2.87 -0.82 -24.39
CA GLU A 128 -1.71 -1.69 -24.61
C GLU A 128 -1.21 -2.38 -23.33
N LEU A 129 -1.44 -1.74 -22.17
CA LEU A 129 -1.05 -2.29 -20.86
C LEU A 129 -2.07 -3.29 -20.31
N ARG A 130 -3.30 -3.31 -20.86
CA ARG A 130 -4.39 -4.15 -20.37
C ARG A 130 -4.15 -5.61 -20.73
N SER A 131 -4.36 -6.48 -19.75
CA SER A 131 -4.26 -7.93 -19.94
C SER A 131 -5.55 -8.52 -20.49
N ASN A 132 -5.40 -9.57 -21.32
CA ASN A 132 -6.51 -10.43 -21.77
C ASN A 132 -6.77 -11.61 -20.81
N ASN A 133 -6.18 -11.61 -19.62
CA ASN A 133 -6.43 -12.65 -18.62
C ASN A 133 -7.92 -12.71 -18.25
N PRO A 134 -8.60 -13.87 -18.40
CA PRO A 134 -10.05 -13.99 -18.24
C PRO A 134 -10.51 -14.19 -16.79
N ALA A 135 -9.60 -14.35 -15.83
CA ALA A 135 -9.93 -14.76 -14.47
C ALA A 135 -10.86 -13.75 -13.76
N SER A 136 -11.89 -14.28 -13.12
CA SER A 136 -12.82 -13.55 -12.27
C SER A 136 -12.16 -13.02 -11.00
N LEU A 137 -12.87 -12.14 -10.27
CA LEU A 137 -12.41 -11.65 -8.97
C LEU A 137 -12.21 -12.79 -7.96
N ALA A 138 -13.10 -13.78 -7.97
CA ALA A 138 -12.99 -14.94 -7.08
C ALA A 138 -11.77 -15.79 -7.41
N GLU A 139 -11.54 -16.13 -8.69
CA GLU A 139 -10.38 -16.94 -9.10
C GLU A 139 -9.08 -16.23 -8.74
N LEU A 140 -9.01 -14.91 -8.91
CA LEU A 140 -7.83 -14.14 -8.54
C LEU A 140 -7.61 -14.06 -7.04
N PHE A 141 -8.68 -13.93 -6.25
CA PHE A 141 -8.56 -13.93 -4.79
C PHE A 141 -8.15 -15.31 -4.26
N VAL A 142 -8.80 -16.39 -4.72
CA VAL A 142 -8.45 -17.76 -4.33
C VAL A 142 -7.02 -18.10 -4.76
N GLY A 143 -6.65 -17.74 -5.99
CA GLY A 143 -5.29 -17.93 -6.49
C GLY A 143 -4.25 -17.11 -5.74
N PHE A 144 -4.58 -15.89 -5.29
CA PHE A 144 -3.69 -15.10 -4.42
C PHE A 144 -3.40 -15.82 -3.11
N ILE A 145 -4.42 -16.41 -2.48
CA ILE A 145 -4.26 -17.19 -1.26
C ILE A 145 -3.39 -18.42 -1.58
N HIS A 146 -3.76 -19.22 -2.58
CA HIS A 146 -3.03 -20.42 -2.97
C HIS A 146 -1.55 -20.15 -3.28
N TYR A 147 -1.26 -19.10 -4.04
CA TYR A 147 0.10 -18.71 -4.37
C TYR A 147 0.96 -18.49 -3.13
N TYR A 148 0.48 -17.69 -2.17
CA TYR A 148 1.26 -17.40 -0.97
C TYR A 148 1.24 -18.51 0.09
N THR A 149 0.31 -19.46 0.03
CA THR A 149 0.26 -20.60 0.98
C THR A 149 0.98 -21.84 0.46
N ASN A 150 1.02 -22.07 -0.86
CA ASN A 150 1.46 -23.33 -1.45
C ASN A 150 2.63 -23.20 -2.44
N GLU A 151 2.81 -22.05 -3.09
CA GLU A 151 3.80 -21.91 -4.19
C GLU A 151 4.96 -20.98 -3.83
N PHE A 152 4.69 -19.88 -3.13
CA PHE A 152 5.70 -18.88 -2.81
C PHE A 152 6.54 -19.29 -1.60
N ASP A 153 7.75 -19.75 -1.86
CA ASP A 153 8.71 -20.07 -0.80
C ASP A 153 9.38 -18.80 -0.24
N PHE A 154 8.82 -18.29 0.86
CA PHE A 154 9.34 -17.13 1.60
C PHE A 154 10.77 -17.32 2.16
N SER A 155 11.28 -18.55 2.24
CA SER A 155 12.66 -18.81 2.68
C SER A 155 13.68 -18.57 1.57
N ARG A 156 13.25 -18.66 0.31
CA ARG A 156 14.11 -18.53 -0.88
C ARG A 156 13.88 -17.21 -1.61
N TRP A 157 12.65 -16.70 -1.59
CA TRP A 157 12.23 -15.62 -2.46
C TRP A 157 11.70 -14.41 -1.69
N ALA A 158 12.02 -13.25 -2.22
CA ALA A 158 11.49 -11.95 -1.85
C ALA A 158 10.46 -11.47 -2.87
N VAL A 159 9.37 -10.90 -2.38
CA VAL A 159 8.36 -10.21 -3.19
C VAL A 159 8.99 -8.96 -3.81
N SER A 160 8.92 -8.81 -5.14
CA SER A 160 9.54 -7.68 -5.85
C SER A 160 8.70 -7.18 -7.03
N VAL A 161 7.92 -6.12 -6.76
CA VAL A 161 7.11 -5.43 -7.77
C VAL A 161 7.95 -4.79 -8.87
N ARG A 162 9.13 -4.26 -8.50
CA ARG A 162 10.07 -3.63 -9.45
C ARG A 162 10.73 -4.65 -10.37
N ASN A 163 10.93 -5.89 -9.94
CA ASN A 163 11.45 -6.95 -10.79
C ASN A 163 10.32 -7.57 -11.63
N GLY A 164 9.08 -7.51 -11.14
CA GLY A 164 7.92 -8.18 -11.76
C GLY A 164 8.00 -9.71 -11.65
N ALA A 165 8.89 -10.23 -10.82
CA ALA A 165 9.14 -11.65 -10.59
C ALA A 165 9.81 -11.83 -9.22
N PRO A 166 9.71 -13.03 -8.60
CA PRO A 166 10.38 -13.32 -7.34
C PRO A 166 11.88 -13.04 -7.41
N LEU A 167 12.42 -12.37 -6.38
CA LEU A 167 13.85 -12.04 -6.29
C LEU A 167 14.50 -12.98 -5.26
N PRO A 168 15.66 -13.60 -5.53
CA PRO A 168 16.36 -14.40 -4.53
C PRO A 168 16.61 -13.60 -3.25
N ILE A 169 16.36 -14.19 -2.08
CA ILE A 169 16.37 -13.47 -0.80
C ILE A 169 17.77 -12.92 -0.48
N ASP A 170 18.83 -13.63 -0.84
CA ASP A 170 20.22 -13.20 -0.65
C ASP A 170 20.54 -11.96 -1.50
N MET A 171 20.04 -11.92 -2.73
CA MET A 171 20.14 -10.76 -3.62
C MET A 171 19.33 -9.58 -3.09
N ALA A 172 18.12 -9.83 -2.56
CA ALA A 172 17.31 -8.80 -1.93
C ALA A 172 17.99 -8.19 -0.69
N ILE A 173 18.64 -9.03 0.14
CA ILE A 173 19.38 -8.60 1.33
C ILE A 173 20.59 -7.74 0.93
N ARG A 174 21.35 -8.12 -0.08
CA ARG A 174 22.51 -7.34 -0.57
C ARG A 174 22.14 -5.94 -1.05
N ARG A 175 20.89 -5.74 -1.49
CA ARG A 175 20.34 -4.45 -1.92
C ARG A 175 19.87 -3.55 -0.76
N LEU A 176 19.83 -4.06 0.47
CA LEU A 176 19.49 -3.27 1.66
C LEU A 176 20.65 -2.33 2.05
N PRO A 177 20.37 -1.18 2.68
CA PRO A 177 21.40 -0.39 3.35
C PRO A 177 22.20 -1.24 4.36
N PRO A 178 23.52 -1.03 4.53
CA PRO A 178 24.38 -1.89 5.37
C PRO A 178 23.85 -2.11 6.79
N HIS A 179 23.28 -1.08 7.41
CA HIS A 179 22.71 -1.14 8.76
C HIS A 179 21.44 -2.02 8.86
N GLU A 180 20.74 -2.28 7.76
CA GLU A 180 19.55 -3.14 7.74
C GLU A 180 19.85 -4.59 7.31
N GLN A 181 21.04 -4.84 6.74
CA GLN A 181 21.48 -6.18 6.30
C GLN A 181 21.62 -7.13 7.50
N ALA A 182 22.27 -6.68 8.58
CA ALA A 182 22.57 -7.49 9.77
C ALA A 182 21.33 -7.97 10.55
N HIS A 183 20.20 -7.26 10.45
CA HIS A 183 18.96 -7.57 11.17
C HIS A 183 18.01 -8.51 10.40
N THR A 184 18.46 -9.15 9.32
CA THR A 184 17.56 -9.88 8.39
C THR A 184 17.25 -11.32 8.78
N ALA A 185 18.05 -11.96 9.65
CA ALA A 185 17.90 -13.38 9.98
C ALA A 185 16.63 -13.76 10.79
N ARG A 186 15.76 -12.80 11.16
CA ARG A 186 14.65 -13.02 12.12
C ARG A 186 13.28 -12.45 11.71
N SER A 187 13.03 -12.10 10.45
CA SER A 187 11.72 -11.56 10.02
C SER A 187 11.42 -11.80 8.55
N PHE A 188 10.17 -12.09 8.21
CA PHE A 188 9.70 -12.10 6.83
C PHE A 188 9.62 -10.65 6.34
N LYS A 189 10.30 -10.33 5.24
CA LYS A 189 10.44 -8.96 4.71
C LYS A 189 9.78 -8.83 3.35
N VAL A 190 8.84 -7.91 3.22
CA VAL A 190 8.40 -7.39 1.92
C VAL A 190 9.30 -6.22 1.58
N PHE A 191 10.00 -6.33 0.44
CA PHE A 191 11.02 -5.36 0.05
C PHE A 191 10.38 -4.23 -0.75
N VAL A 192 10.54 -3.01 -0.25
CA VAL A 192 10.10 -1.80 -0.94
C VAL A 192 11.34 -1.10 -1.47
N GLU A 193 11.62 -1.25 -2.76
CA GLU A 193 12.85 -0.69 -3.34
C GLU A 193 12.90 0.85 -3.24
N GLY A 194 14.09 1.43 -3.15
CA GLY A 194 14.36 2.82 -2.81
C GLY A 194 15.01 3.66 -3.88
N ARG A 195 15.49 4.84 -3.45
CA ARG A 195 15.75 6.02 -4.28
C ARG A 195 16.76 5.82 -5.42
N THR A 196 17.67 4.87 -5.30
CA THR A 196 18.65 4.53 -6.35
C THR A 196 18.36 3.16 -6.98
N PRO A 197 18.75 2.95 -8.25
CA PRO A 197 18.71 1.62 -8.88
C PRO A 197 19.48 0.61 -8.02
N GLY A 198 18.78 -0.40 -7.49
CA GLY A 198 19.37 -1.44 -6.66
C GLY A 198 19.46 -1.16 -5.15
N GLN A 199 18.99 -0.01 -4.63
CA GLN A 199 18.79 0.16 -3.17
C GLN A 199 17.35 -0.14 -2.76
N VAL A 200 17.16 -0.60 -1.52
CA VAL A 200 15.84 -0.75 -0.88
C VAL A 200 15.57 0.42 0.07
N SER A 201 14.41 1.09 -0.04
CA SER A 201 14.08 2.29 0.75
C SER A 201 13.40 1.98 2.07
N SER A 202 12.64 0.88 2.13
CA SER A 202 12.01 0.46 3.37
C SER A 202 11.83 -1.05 3.44
N ILE A 203 12.04 -1.54 4.65
CA ILE A 203 11.72 -2.90 5.06
C ILE A 203 10.46 -2.83 5.89
N MET A 204 9.45 -3.61 5.52
CA MET A 204 8.36 -3.92 6.44
C MET A 204 8.59 -5.33 6.98
N THR A 205 8.91 -5.40 8.27
CA THR A 205 9.14 -6.64 9.01
C THR A 205 7.82 -7.15 9.59
N ALA A 206 7.47 -8.41 9.33
CA ALA A 206 6.64 -9.20 10.23
C ALA A 206 7.56 -10.12 11.06
N PRO A 207 7.40 -10.26 12.39
CA PRO A 207 8.25 -11.09 13.21
C PRO A 207 8.13 -12.56 12.81
N SER A 208 9.22 -13.30 12.97
CA SER A 208 9.41 -14.72 12.64
C SER A 208 8.63 -15.72 13.53
N ARG A 209 7.64 -15.28 14.31
CA ARG A 209 6.61 -16.23 14.74
C ARG A 209 5.86 -16.56 13.48
N GLY A 210 6.10 -17.76 12.95
CA GLY A 210 5.59 -18.19 11.65
C GLY A 210 4.17 -17.68 11.44
N LEU A 211 3.86 -17.34 10.19
CA LEU A 211 2.49 -17.46 9.71
C LEU A 211 2.06 -18.95 9.84
N GLN A 212 2.00 -19.46 11.07
CA GLN A 212 1.13 -20.57 11.40
C GLN A 212 -0.26 -19.95 11.29
N MET A 213 -0.80 -20.05 10.09
CA MET A 213 -2.24 -20.13 9.88
C MET A 213 -2.72 -21.19 10.88
N VAL A 214 -3.26 -20.76 12.03
CA VAL A 214 -3.84 -21.68 12.99
C VAL A 214 -5.02 -22.32 12.29
N SER A 215 -4.82 -23.55 11.80
CA SER A 215 -5.85 -24.36 11.17
C SER A 215 -6.81 -24.86 12.25
N ASN A 216 -7.66 -23.98 12.76
CA ASN A 216 -8.84 -24.39 13.50
C ASN A 216 -10.04 -24.28 12.57
N GLY A 217 -10.05 -25.16 11.57
CA GLY A 217 -11.19 -25.54 10.73
C GLY A 217 -11.21 -27.06 10.64
N PRO A 218 -12.38 -27.69 10.43
CA PRO A 218 -12.57 -29.12 10.68
C PRO A 218 -11.61 -30.00 9.88
N LEU A 219 -11.05 -30.99 10.56
CA LEU A 219 -10.18 -32.03 10.01
C LEU A 219 -10.83 -32.69 8.79
N ILE A 220 -10.28 -32.42 7.60
CA ILE A 220 -10.50 -33.28 6.43
C ILE A 220 -9.52 -34.47 6.60
N PRO A 221 -9.99 -35.74 6.56
CA PRO A 221 -9.10 -36.87 6.79
C PRO A 221 -8.10 -37.05 5.64
N PRO A 222 -6.86 -37.49 5.91
CA PRO A 222 -5.83 -37.65 4.90
C PRO A 222 -6.08 -38.95 4.10
N GLY A 223 -6.29 -38.84 2.78
CA GLY A 223 -6.39 -40.05 1.95
C GLY A 223 -7.05 -39.94 0.57
N ALA A 224 -7.28 -38.75 0.00
CA ALA A 224 -7.77 -38.64 -1.38
C ALA A 224 -6.61 -38.30 -2.34
N PRO A 225 -6.31 -39.13 -3.35
CA PRO A 225 -5.30 -38.80 -4.35
C PRO A 225 -5.79 -37.62 -5.19
N LEU A 226 -5.09 -36.49 -5.13
CA LEU A 226 -5.29 -35.36 -6.05
C LEU A 226 -4.66 -35.71 -7.41
N SER A 227 -5.36 -36.56 -8.16
CA SER A 227 -5.18 -36.68 -9.60
C SER A 227 -5.86 -35.48 -10.27
N PHE A 228 -5.08 -34.45 -10.62
CA PHE A 228 -5.51 -33.42 -11.57
C PHE A 228 -5.52 -34.02 -12.98
N ALA A 229 -6.50 -34.88 -13.24
CA ALA A 229 -6.82 -35.35 -14.58
C ALA A 229 -8.34 -35.37 -14.73
N SER A 230 -8.83 -34.48 -15.60
CA SER A 230 -10.19 -34.44 -16.16
C SER A 230 -11.36 -34.65 -15.18
N ALA A 231 -11.79 -33.58 -14.52
CA ALA A 231 -13.13 -33.53 -13.92
C ALA A 231 -13.91 -32.37 -14.55
N GLN A 232 -15.10 -32.64 -15.07
CA GLN A 232 -16.02 -31.61 -15.53
C GLN A 232 -16.31 -30.61 -14.39
N PRO A 233 -16.51 -29.31 -14.69
CA PRO A 233 -16.74 -28.32 -13.65
C PRO A 233 -18.05 -28.66 -12.92
N ASN A 234 -17.95 -29.08 -11.65
CA ASN A 234 -19.10 -29.25 -10.77
C ASN A 234 -19.87 -27.92 -10.69
N ILE A 235 -21.14 -27.91 -11.12
CA ILE A 235 -22.01 -26.72 -11.18
C ILE A 235 -22.01 -25.92 -9.86
N SER A 236 -21.93 -26.62 -8.72
CA SER A 236 -21.82 -26.02 -7.38
C SER A 236 -20.56 -25.17 -7.18
N SER A 237 -19.41 -25.60 -7.73
CA SER A 237 -18.16 -24.83 -7.68
C SER A 237 -18.22 -23.58 -8.55
N SER A 238 -18.85 -23.67 -9.74
CA SER A 238 -19.04 -22.50 -10.63
C SER A 238 -19.91 -21.44 -9.96
N LEU A 239 -21.04 -21.85 -9.38
CA LEU A 239 -21.97 -20.95 -8.71
C LEU A 239 -21.34 -20.26 -7.49
N TYR A 240 -20.49 -20.97 -6.75
CA TYR A 240 -19.73 -20.39 -5.64
C TYR A 240 -18.76 -19.29 -6.11
N MET A 241 -18.01 -19.54 -7.19
CA MET A 241 -17.05 -18.57 -7.74
C MET A 241 -17.74 -17.31 -8.28
N GLU A 242 -18.91 -17.46 -8.88
CA GLU A 242 -19.75 -16.34 -9.30
C GLU A 242 -20.25 -15.53 -8.09
N ALA A 243 -20.79 -16.20 -7.07
CA ALA A 243 -21.29 -15.57 -5.85
C ALA A 243 -20.17 -14.83 -5.09
N LEU A 244 -18.98 -15.41 -5.00
CA LEU A 244 -17.82 -14.78 -4.38
C LEU A 244 -17.35 -13.56 -5.19
N SER A 245 -17.29 -13.66 -6.52
CA SER A 245 -16.94 -12.52 -7.38
C SER A 245 -17.91 -11.36 -7.19
N LEU A 246 -19.21 -11.65 -7.14
CA LEU A 246 -20.23 -10.64 -6.87
C LEU A 246 -20.07 -10.04 -5.47
N THR A 247 -19.75 -10.85 -4.46
CA THR A 247 -19.50 -10.38 -3.09
C THR A 247 -18.32 -9.43 -3.02
N ILE A 248 -17.20 -9.76 -3.66
CA ILE A 248 -16.00 -8.89 -3.73
C ILE A 248 -16.35 -7.56 -4.39
N TRP A 249 -17.08 -7.61 -5.51
CA TRP A 249 -17.52 -6.42 -6.23
C TRP A 249 -18.47 -5.54 -5.42
N GLN A 250 -19.47 -6.13 -4.77
CA GLN A 250 -20.42 -5.42 -3.91
C GLN A 250 -19.72 -4.81 -2.69
N PHE A 251 -18.78 -5.53 -2.08
CA PHE A 251 -17.95 -4.98 -1.01
C PHE A 251 -17.19 -3.74 -1.47
N TYR A 252 -16.50 -3.82 -2.62
CA TYR A 252 -15.78 -2.69 -3.20
C TYR A 252 -16.68 -1.48 -3.45
N THR A 253 -17.79 -1.68 -4.16
CA THR A 253 -18.71 -0.59 -4.52
C THR A 253 -19.31 0.12 -3.31
N ARG A 254 -19.60 -0.61 -2.23
CA ARG A 254 -20.16 -0.06 -0.98
C ARG A 254 -19.13 0.60 -0.08
N THR A 255 -17.88 0.12 -0.09
CA THR A 255 -16.86 0.55 0.89
C THR A 255 -15.82 1.51 0.33
N ARG A 256 -15.65 1.57 -1.00
CA ARG A 256 -14.70 2.49 -1.63
C ARG A 256 -14.95 3.92 -1.21
N GLN A 257 -13.87 4.71 -1.22
CA GLN A 257 -13.96 6.13 -0.97
C GLN A 257 -14.91 6.82 -1.95
N SER A 258 -15.85 7.59 -1.41
CA SER A 258 -16.77 8.41 -2.18
C SER A 258 -16.09 9.68 -2.69
N LYS A 259 -16.57 10.19 -3.83
CA LYS A 259 -16.09 11.48 -4.38
C LYS A 259 -16.28 12.63 -3.38
N ALA A 260 -17.39 12.61 -2.64
CA ALA A 260 -17.68 13.60 -1.59
C ALA A 260 -16.66 13.55 -0.45
N LYS A 261 -16.34 12.36 0.06
CA LYS A 261 -15.31 12.22 1.11
C LYS A 261 -13.93 12.62 0.61
N TYR A 262 -13.58 12.26 -0.62
CA TYR A 262 -12.33 12.70 -1.25
C TYR A 262 -12.25 14.23 -1.35
N ALA A 263 -13.32 14.90 -1.80
CA ALA A 263 -13.38 16.35 -1.89
C ALA A 263 -13.17 17.03 -0.51
N LYS A 264 -13.77 16.48 0.55
CA LYS A 264 -13.53 16.95 1.93
C LYS A 264 -12.06 16.81 2.34
N LYS A 265 -11.41 15.69 2.02
CA LYS A 265 -9.97 15.48 2.26
C LYS A 265 -9.10 16.49 1.49
N VAL A 266 -9.43 16.77 0.23
CA VAL A 266 -8.72 17.79 -0.57
C VAL A 266 -8.88 19.18 0.03
N HIS A 267 -10.09 19.54 0.47
CA HIS A 267 -10.33 20.82 1.14
C HIS A 267 -9.52 20.96 2.43
N LEU A 268 -9.52 19.93 3.28
CA LEU A 268 -8.69 19.90 4.48
C LEU A 268 -7.20 20.07 4.15
N ARG A 269 -6.69 19.38 3.12
CA ARG A 269 -5.30 19.55 2.68
C ARG A 269 -5.00 21.00 2.29
N ASN A 270 -5.90 21.66 1.56
CA ASN A 270 -5.69 23.03 1.12
C ASN A 270 -5.67 24.00 2.31
N ALA A 271 -6.61 23.86 3.24
CA ALA A 271 -6.64 24.66 4.48
C ALA A 271 -5.38 24.45 5.33
N LEU A 272 -4.91 23.20 5.46
CA LEU A 272 -3.65 22.91 6.15
C LEU A 272 -2.44 23.52 5.44
N LEU A 273 -2.42 23.51 4.09
CA LEU A 273 -1.34 24.11 3.31
C LEU A 273 -1.25 25.62 3.53
N GLU A 274 -2.37 26.33 3.67
CA GLU A 274 -2.38 27.76 4.01
C GLU A 274 -1.70 28.01 5.36
N VAL A 275 -2.05 27.22 6.38
CA VAL A 275 -1.45 27.31 7.72
C VAL A 275 0.05 27.00 7.68
N VAL A 276 0.43 25.93 6.98
CA VAL A 276 1.82 25.51 6.80
C VAL A 276 2.62 26.58 6.05
N SER A 277 2.04 27.22 5.03
CA SER A 277 2.71 28.25 4.23
C SER A 277 3.01 29.52 5.03
N GLY A 278 2.23 29.79 6.08
CA GLY A 278 2.53 30.84 7.05
C GLY A 278 3.79 30.56 7.90
N VAL A 279 4.18 29.29 8.03
CA VAL A 279 5.39 28.86 8.76
C VAL A 279 6.57 28.63 7.81
N PHE A 280 6.32 28.05 6.63
CA PHE A 280 7.32 27.61 5.67
C PHE A 280 7.00 28.10 4.25
N LYS A 281 7.74 29.11 3.76
CA LYS A 281 7.46 29.83 2.49
C LYS A 281 7.49 28.99 1.20
N HIS A 282 8.10 27.81 1.22
CA HIS A 282 8.23 26.91 0.05
C HIS A 282 7.80 25.48 0.37
N ALA A 283 6.76 25.34 1.20
CA ALA A 283 6.23 24.04 1.56
C ALA A 283 5.31 23.45 0.50
N GLY A 284 5.42 22.15 0.26
CA GLY A 284 4.44 21.36 -0.49
C GLY A 284 3.74 20.37 0.42
N LEU A 285 2.41 20.28 0.35
CA LEU A 285 1.63 19.32 1.14
C LEU A 285 0.90 18.34 0.23
N PHE A 286 1.29 17.07 0.30
CA PHE A 286 0.79 16.00 -0.56
C PHE A 286 -0.10 15.05 0.22
N ILE A 287 -1.28 14.73 -0.31
CA ILE A 287 -2.08 13.60 0.17
C ILE A 287 -1.39 12.33 -0.34
N VAL A 288 -1.19 11.36 0.54
CA VAL A 288 -0.53 10.09 0.22
C VAL A 288 -1.36 8.90 0.70
N GLY A 289 -0.88 7.69 0.42
CA GLY A 289 -1.48 6.47 0.95
C GLY A 289 -2.86 6.18 0.37
N SER A 290 -3.73 5.62 1.22
CA SER A 290 -5.02 5.05 0.79
C SER A 290 -5.95 6.05 0.11
N SER A 291 -5.81 7.34 0.45
CA SER A 291 -6.64 8.42 -0.12
C SER A 291 -6.32 8.74 -1.57
N MET A 292 -5.14 8.35 -2.06
CA MET A 292 -4.67 8.68 -3.42
C MET A 292 -4.27 7.46 -4.25
N ASN A 293 -3.98 6.32 -3.63
CA ASN A 293 -3.50 5.13 -4.31
C ASN A 293 -4.60 4.24 -4.91
N GLY A 294 -5.88 4.59 -4.73
CA GLY A 294 -7.03 3.85 -5.28
C GLY A 294 -7.62 2.76 -4.39
N PHE A 295 -7.06 2.51 -3.20
CA PHE A 295 -7.46 1.47 -2.24
C PHE A 295 -8.11 2.01 -0.95
N GLY A 296 -8.49 3.29 -0.92
CA GLY A 296 -9.13 3.94 0.22
C GLY A 296 -10.62 3.67 0.36
N SER A 297 -11.09 3.74 1.60
CA SER A 297 -12.50 3.78 2.00
C SER A 297 -12.86 5.12 2.63
N ASP A 298 -14.16 5.36 2.85
CA ASP A 298 -14.61 6.55 3.58
C ASP A 298 -14.17 6.55 5.06
N GLN A 299 -13.83 5.39 5.60
CA GLN A 299 -13.29 5.24 6.96
C GLN A 299 -11.77 5.22 7.00
N SER A 300 -11.09 5.37 5.86
CA SER A 300 -9.63 5.36 5.84
C SER A 300 -9.08 6.70 6.30
N ASP A 301 -7.98 6.62 7.06
CA ASP A 301 -7.18 7.76 7.47
C ASP A 301 -6.72 8.60 6.26
N MET A 302 -6.35 9.83 6.56
CA MET A 302 -5.75 10.74 5.60
C MET A 302 -4.26 10.90 5.90
N ASP A 303 -3.45 10.15 5.17
CA ASP A 303 -2.00 10.28 5.22
C ASP A 303 -1.55 11.49 4.40
N MET A 304 -0.66 12.30 4.96
CA MET A 304 -0.08 13.46 4.30
C MET A 304 1.45 13.49 4.45
N CYS A 305 2.11 13.99 3.41
CA CYS A 305 3.55 14.26 3.40
C CYS A 305 3.77 15.76 3.18
N LEU A 306 4.30 16.42 4.20
CA LEU A 306 4.79 17.78 4.11
C LEU A 306 6.22 17.75 3.57
N THR A 307 6.49 18.56 2.56
CA THR A 307 7.81 18.81 2.03
C THR A 307 8.26 20.22 2.41
N VAL A 308 9.41 20.33 3.07
CA VAL A 308 10.06 21.60 3.41
C VAL A 308 11.52 21.52 3.00
N THR A 309 11.99 22.53 2.24
CA THR A 309 13.37 22.74 1.74
C THR A 309 14.08 21.53 1.10
N SER A 310 14.65 21.73 -0.09
CA SER A 310 15.37 20.69 -0.85
C SER A 310 16.81 20.55 -0.36
N GLN A 311 17.06 19.67 0.62
CA GLN A 311 18.25 18.79 0.69
C GLN A 311 18.29 18.08 2.05
N TYR A 312 18.37 16.75 2.00
CA TYR A 312 18.76 15.82 3.07
C TYR A 312 18.38 16.20 4.51
N LEU A 313 17.08 16.13 4.80
CA LEU A 313 16.56 16.31 6.16
C LEU A 313 16.71 15.01 6.97
N GLN A 314 17.36 15.05 8.13
CA GLN A 314 17.45 13.87 9.01
C GLN A 314 16.09 13.52 9.60
N GLN A 315 15.50 12.41 9.13
CA GLN A 315 14.14 11.99 9.47
C GLN A 315 13.86 11.90 10.98
N LYS A 316 14.81 11.47 11.81
CA LYS A 316 14.55 11.29 13.25
C LYS A 316 14.57 12.59 14.05
N LYS A 317 15.49 13.51 13.77
CA LYS A 317 15.74 14.72 14.58
C LYS A 317 15.12 15.96 13.94
N GLU A 318 15.43 16.22 12.67
CA GLU A 318 14.99 17.43 11.99
C GLU A 318 13.50 17.37 11.64
N ALA A 319 12.97 16.21 11.23
CA ALA A 319 11.54 16.10 10.92
C ALA A 319 10.66 16.34 12.16
N PHE A 320 11.12 15.86 13.33
CA PHE A 320 10.45 16.12 14.60
C PHE A 320 10.43 17.62 14.93
N ALA A 321 11.55 18.32 14.71
CA ALA A 321 11.64 19.77 14.92
C ALA A 321 10.72 20.55 13.97
N VAL A 322 10.66 20.16 12.69
CA VAL A 322 9.73 20.75 11.71
C VAL A 322 8.28 20.55 12.14
N LEU A 323 7.88 19.32 12.48
CA LEU A 323 6.53 19.03 12.95
C LEU A 323 6.18 19.78 14.25
N SER A 324 7.16 19.98 15.14
CA SER A 324 6.97 20.72 16.39
C SER A 324 6.62 22.19 16.14
N GLN A 325 7.20 22.82 15.11
CA GLN A 325 6.89 24.20 14.71
C GLN A 325 5.45 24.38 14.21
N LEU A 326 4.81 23.30 13.73
CA LEU A 326 3.40 23.33 13.31
C LEU A 326 2.42 23.22 14.49
N LEU A 327 2.87 22.83 15.68
CA LEU A 327 1.97 22.64 16.83
C LEU A 327 1.23 23.93 17.23
N PRO A 328 1.90 25.09 17.41
CA PRO A 328 1.20 26.32 17.79
C PRO A 328 0.11 26.77 16.79
N PRO A 329 0.38 26.90 15.48
CA PRO A 329 -0.64 27.37 14.54
C PRO A 329 -1.78 26.35 14.37
N LEU A 330 -1.50 25.04 14.36
CA LEU A 330 -2.55 24.02 14.28
C LEU A 330 -3.42 23.96 15.56
N ARG A 331 -2.85 24.25 16.73
CA ARG A 331 -3.63 24.44 17.96
C ARG A 331 -4.53 25.67 17.86
N ASN A 332 -4.13 26.73 17.19
CA ASN A 332 -5.02 27.88 16.99
C ASN A 332 -6.21 27.53 16.08
N CYS A 333 -6.01 26.69 15.05
CA CYS A 333 -7.11 26.12 14.26
C CYS A 333 -8.07 25.22 15.06
N SER A 334 -7.68 24.77 16.25
CA SER A 334 -8.56 24.03 17.16
C SER A 334 -9.47 24.94 17.98
N LYS A 335 -9.07 26.19 18.23
CA LYS A 335 -9.77 27.14 19.12
C LYS A 335 -10.87 27.94 18.42
N TYR A 336 -10.69 28.25 17.14
CA TYR A 336 -11.68 28.99 16.36
C TYR A 336 -12.57 27.99 15.60
N ASN A 337 -13.70 27.64 16.20
CA ASN A 337 -14.83 27.01 15.50
C ASN A 337 -15.44 28.04 14.55
N ILE A 338 -15.01 28.03 13.30
CA ILE A 338 -15.86 28.45 12.19
C ILE A 338 -16.59 27.20 11.70
#